data_AF-A0A4P6K3Y3-F1
#
_entry.id   AF-A0A4P6K3Y3-F1
#
_cell.length_a   1.000
_cell.length_b   1.000
_cell.length_c   1.000
_cell.angle_alpha   90.00
_cell.angle_beta   90.00
_cell.angle_gamma   90.00
#
_symmetry.space_group_name_H-M   'P 1'
#
loop_
_entity.id
_entity.type
_entity.pdbx_description
1 polymer ?
#
loop_
_entity_poly.entity_id
_entity_poly.type
_entity_poly.pdbx_seq_one_letter_code
_entity_poly.pdbx_strand_id
1 'polypeptide(L)'
;MAQEEDLLDNWLHEEWIVCPSCQRSLFRIDTSPMDHERYLYCDRCPIRVGISVYETEYQQLSHLFFAAQENEEHDHEAFSRAIEAHLQPCTCGGTFRYDAPRRCFTCFAPVITDDPNGVDLYPDEDVFEQELDAKRQERLERWQAQFCPNPENKWKPLSK
;
A
#
# COMPACT_ATOMS: atom_id res chain seq x y z
N MET A 1 40.20 -5.02 14.45
CA MET A 1 38.79 -5.43 14.61
C MET A 1 37.98 -4.16 14.52
N ALA A 2 37.52 -3.82 13.33
CA ALA A 2 36.75 -2.60 13.05
C ALA A 2 35.88 -2.90 11.83
N GLN A 3 34.84 -3.70 12.04
CA GLN A 3 33.79 -4.03 11.07
C GLN A 3 32.56 -4.47 11.88
N GLU A 4 31.83 -3.52 12.47
CA GLU A 4 30.54 -3.85 13.12
C GLU A 4 29.59 -2.64 13.24
N GLU A 5 30.00 -1.41 12.88
CA GLU A 5 29.16 -0.20 13.04
C GLU A 5 28.59 0.36 11.73
N ASP A 6 28.87 -0.25 10.57
CA ASP A 6 28.37 0.20 9.24
C ASP A 6 27.20 -0.65 8.69
N LEU A 7 26.62 -1.54 9.51
CA LEU A 7 25.41 -2.32 9.17
C LEU A 7 24.14 -1.73 9.79
N LEU A 8 24.23 -0.56 10.43
CA LEU A 8 23.10 0.17 10.98
C LEU A 8 22.40 0.93 9.85
N ASP A 9 21.07 0.78 9.78
CA ASP A 9 20.11 1.55 8.96
C ASP A 9 19.77 1.05 7.53
N ASN A 10 19.70 -0.27 7.31
CA ASN A 10 18.86 -0.75 6.21
C ASN A 10 17.38 -0.57 6.61
N TRP A 11 16.75 0.49 6.10
CA TRP A 11 15.34 0.81 6.35
C TRP A 11 14.36 -0.15 5.64
N LEU A 12 14.85 -0.93 4.67
CA LEU A 12 14.06 -1.90 3.93
C LEU A 12 14.17 -3.27 4.60
N HIS A 13 13.17 -3.63 5.41
CA HIS A 13 13.07 -4.99 5.95
C HIS A 13 12.20 -5.84 5.03
N GLU A 14 12.76 -6.98 4.61
CA GLU A 14 12.06 -7.96 3.80
C GLU A 14 12.14 -9.34 4.45
N GLU A 15 11.02 -10.06 4.48
CA GLU A 15 10.97 -11.40 5.04
C GLU A 15 9.86 -12.28 4.44
N TRP A 16 10.13 -13.58 4.39
CA TRP A 16 9.10 -14.57 4.14
C TRP A 16 8.31 -14.85 5.40
N ILE A 17 7.01 -14.61 5.34
CA ILE A 17 6.06 -14.95 6.40
C ILE A 17 5.08 -16.01 5.93
N VAL A 18 4.34 -16.58 6.88
CA VAL A 18 3.32 -17.60 6.60
C VAL A 18 1.95 -17.07 7.02
N CYS A 19 0.97 -17.17 6.13
CA CYS A 19 -0.41 -16.82 6.48
C CYS A 19 -0.89 -17.70 7.65
N PRO A 20 -1.34 -17.12 8.77
CA PRO A 20 -1.74 -17.89 9.95
C PRO A 20 -2.96 -18.78 9.69
N SER A 21 -3.79 -18.43 8.70
CA SER A 21 -5.03 -19.14 8.39
C SER A 21 -4.83 -20.31 7.41
N CYS A 22 -4.18 -20.08 6.26
CA CYS A 22 -4.04 -21.09 5.20
C CYS A 22 -2.63 -21.63 4.99
N GLN A 23 -1.66 -21.18 5.79
CA GLN A 23 -0.26 -21.63 5.75
C GLN A 23 0.47 -21.38 4.42
N ARG A 24 -0.08 -20.51 3.55
CA ARG A 24 0.60 -20.05 2.33
C ARG A 24 1.73 -19.09 2.70
N SER A 25 2.89 -19.28 2.07
CA SER A 25 3.99 -18.31 2.11
C SER A 25 3.57 -16.99 1.45
N LEU A 26 4.00 -15.90 2.06
CA LEU A 26 3.79 -14.53 1.62
C LEU A 26 5.10 -13.78 1.83
N PHE A 27 5.39 -12.83 0.95
CA PHE A 27 6.54 -11.97 1.13
C PHE A 27 6.10 -10.65 1.74
N ARG A 28 6.76 -10.24 2.81
CA ARG A 28 6.54 -8.97 3.51
C ARG A 28 7.70 -8.04 3.17
N ILE A 29 7.39 -6.79 2.89
CA ILE A 29 8.39 -5.75 2.64
C ILE A 29 7.93 -4.41 3.22
N ASP A 30 8.85 -3.65 3.80
CA ASP A 30 8.58 -2.28 4.23
C ASP A 30 8.48 -1.34 3.01
N THR A 31 7.56 -0.38 3.05
CA THR A 31 7.37 0.61 2.00
C THR A 31 8.56 1.56 1.96
N SER A 32 9.05 1.86 0.76
CA SER A 32 10.16 2.80 0.59
C SER A 32 9.79 4.23 1.02
N PRO A 33 10.63 4.91 1.81
CA PRO A 33 10.42 6.33 2.12
C PRO A 33 10.59 7.21 0.87
N MET A 34 11.21 6.67 -0.18
CA MET A 34 11.34 7.33 -1.49
C MET A 34 10.18 6.99 -2.43
N ASP A 35 9.27 6.11 -2.00
CA ASP A 35 8.04 5.87 -2.74
C ASP A 35 7.12 7.08 -2.62
N HIS A 36 6.74 7.62 -3.77
CA HIS A 36 5.85 8.77 -3.87
C HIS A 36 4.39 8.32 -4.00
N GLU A 37 4.10 7.05 -3.70
CA GLU A 37 2.77 6.48 -3.61
C GLU A 37 2.34 6.25 -2.16
N ARG A 38 1.06 6.50 -1.89
CA ARG A 38 0.38 6.07 -0.66
C ARG A 38 -0.48 4.86 -0.98
N TYR A 39 -0.20 3.72 -0.34
CA TYR A 39 -1.02 2.53 -0.49
C TYR A 39 -2.17 2.51 0.53
N LEU A 40 -3.40 2.31 0.02
CA LEU A 40 -4.58 2.06 0.84
C LEU A 40 -5.13 0.66 0.52
N TYR A 41 -5.57 -0.04 1.55
CA TYR A 41 -5.92 -1.45 1.50
C TYR A 41 -7.42 -1.65 1.70
N CYS A 42 -8.01 -2.61 1.00
CA CYS A 42 -9.41 -2.94 1.22
C CYS A 42 -9.62 -3.64 2.56
N ASP A 43 -10.59 -3.17 3.34
CA ASP A 43 -10.99 -3.77 4.61
C ASP A 43 -11.58 -5.19 4.49
N ARG A 44 -11.89 -5.68 3.28
CA ARG A 44 -12.56 -6.98 3.05
C ARG A 44 -11.82 -7.96 2.15
N CYS A 45 -10.94 -7.50 1.26
CA CYS A 45 -10.21 -8.38 0.35
C CYS A 45 -8.74 -7.94 0.22
N PRO A 46 -7.87 -8.74 -0.43
CA PRO A 46 -6.44 -8.41 -0.56
C PRO A 46 -6.11 -7.29 -1.54
N ILE A 47 -7.11 -6.60 -2.07
CA ILE A 47 -6.91 -5.53 -3.05
C ILE A 47 -6.35 -4.30 -2.35
N ARG A 48 -5.32 -3.70 -2.95
CA ARG A 48 -4.82 -2.37 -2.60
C ARG A 48 -4.94 -1.41 -3.77
N VAL A 49 -4.90 -0.12 -3.46
CA VAL A 49 -4.80 0.96 -4.44
C VAL A 49 -3.63 1.86 -4.07
N GLY A 50 -2.76 2.16 -5.04
CA GLY A 50 -1.72 3.16 -4.91
C GLY A 50 -2.26 4.54 -5.25
N ILE A 51 -1.93 5.54 -4.44
CA ILE A 51 -2.29 6.94 -4.62
C ILE A 51 -1.02 7.73 -4.81
N SER A 52 -0.73 8.13 -6.04
CA SER A 52 0.45 8.94 -6.32
C SER A 52 0.22 10.38 -5.88
N VAL A 53 1.22 10.98 -5.23
CA VAL A 53 1.19 12.41 -4.85
C VAL A 53 1.17 13.36 -6.05
N TYR A 54 1.42 12.82 -7.25
CA TYR A 54 1.38 13.56 -8.51
C TYR A 54 0.01 13.50 -9.21
N GLU A 55 -0.96 12.74 -8.68
CA GLU A 55 -2.31 12.72 -9.22
C GLU A 55 -3.01 14.07 -9.03
N THR A 56 -3.77 14.50 -10.04
CA THR A 56 -4.44 15.82 -10.01
C THR A 56 -5.43 15.90 -8.87
N GLU A 57 -6.18 14.83 -8.61
CA GLU A 57 -7.15 14.73 -7.54
C GLU A 57 -6.48 14.78 -6.16
N TYR A 58 -5.32 14.14 -6.00
CA TYR A 58 -4.52 14.23 -4.78
C TYR A 58 -4.06 15.66 -4.52
N GLN A 59 -3.55 16.35 -5.55
CA GLN A 59 -3.10 17.74 -5.44
C GLN A 59 -4.26 18.68 -5.10
N GLN A 60 -5.43 18.49 -5.71
CA GLN A 60 -6.62 19.29 -5.40
C GLN A 60 -7.09 19.06 -3.97
N LEU A 61 -7.18 17.79 -3.54
CA LEU A 61 -7.61 17.43 -2.19
C LEU A 61 -6.62 17.95 -1.14
N SER A 62 -5.31 17.80 -1.36
CA SER A 62 -4.28 18.33 -0.45
C SER A 62 -4.34 19.85 -0.35
N HIS A 63 -4.49 20.56 -1.46
CA HIS A 63 -4.66 22.01 -1.45
C HIS A 63 -5.89 22.45 -0.65
N LEU A 64 -7.05 21.84 -0.90
CA LEU A 64 -8.29 22.16 -0.18
C LEU A 64 -8.19 21.85 1.32
N PHE A 65 -7.59 20.71 1.66
CA PHE A 65 -7.47 20.25 3.03
C PHE A 65 -6.52 21.14 3.85
N PHE A 66 -5.34 21.44 3.31
CA PHE A 66 -4.33 22.23 4.02
C PHE A 66 -4.61 23.74 3.98
N ALA A 67 -5.29 24.26 2.95
CA ALA A 67 -5.75 25.66 2.97
C ALA A 67 -6.80 25.94 4.06
N ALA A 68 -7.49 24.91 4.55
CA ALA A 68 -8.46 25.01 5.63
C ALA A 68 -7.84 24.89 7.03
N GLN A 69 -6.55 24.54 7.15
CA GLN A 69 -5.87 24.46 8.45
C GLN A 69 -5.17 25.79 8.77
N GLU A 70 -5.52 26.37 9.92
CA GLU A 70 -4.90 27.62 10.42
C GLU A 70 -3.53 27.38 11.09
N ASN A 71 -3.13 26.12 11.33
CA ASN A 71 -1.87 25.74 11.97
C ASN A 71 -0.90 25.08 10.97
N GLU A 72 0.40 25.31 11.16
CA GLU A 72 1.48 24.76 10.30
C GLU A 72 1.73 23.25 10.46
N GLU A 73 1.14 22.62 11.48
CA GLU A 73 1.31 21.18 11.72
C GLU A 73 0.28 20.39 10.91
N HIS A 74 0.74 19.81 9.79
CA HIS A 74 -0.11 19.00 8.93
C HIS A 74 -0.56 17.71 9.65
N ASP A 75 -1.86 17.63 9.94
CA ASP A 75 -2.47 16.40 10.45
C ASP A 75 -2.54 15.33 9.34
N HIS A 76 -1.50 14.50 9.27
CA HIS A 76 -1.37 13.43 8.29
C HIS A 76 -2.45 12.35 8.44
N GLU A 77 -2.91 12.08 9.66
CA GLU A 77 -3.96 11.08 9.90
C GLU A 77 -5.30 11.59 9.34
N ALA A 78 -5.65 12.84 9.64
CA ALA A 78 -6.86 13.46 9.12
C ALA A 78 -6.81 13.60 7.60
N PHE A 79 -5.65 13.88 7.01
CA PHE A 79 -5.49 13.89 5.55
C PHE A 79 -5.66 12.49 4.94
N SER A 80 -5.12 11.43 5.54
CA SER A 80 -5.38 10.05 5.12
C SER A 80 -6.87 9.72 5.13
N ARG A 81 -7.61 10.12 6.17
CA ARG A 81 -9.07 9.95 6.22
C ARG A 81 -9.81 10.73 5.13
N ALA A 82 -9.32 11.92 4.78
CA ALA A 82 -9.87 12.71 3.69
C ALA A 82 -9.70 12.00 2.33
N ILE A 83 -8.53 11.39 2.09
CA ILE A 83 -8.27 10.54 0.91
C ILE A 83 -9.26 9.38 0.89
N GLU A 84 -9.37 8.61 1.98
CA GLU A 84 -10.28 7.46 2.07
C GLU A 84 -11.74 7.82 1.74
N ALA A 85 -12.22 8.97 2.23
CA ALA A 85 -13.57 9.44 1.96
C ALA A 85 -13.80 9.73 0.47
N HIS A 86 -12.75 10.16 -0.23
CA HIS A 86 -12.77 10.51 -1.65
C HIS A 86 -12.46 9.36 -2.59
N LEU A 87 -12.14 8.17 -2.09
CA LEU A 87 -11.97 6.98 -2.95
C LEU A 87 -13.31 6.30 -3.23
N GLN A 88 -13.44 5.75 -4.43
CA GLN A 88 -14.49 4.80 -4.77
C GLN A 88 -14.37 3.55 -3.88
N PRO A 89 -15.49 2.88 -3.55
CA PRO A 89 -15.43 1.62 -2.84
C PRO A 89 -14.71 0.56 -3.69
N CYS A 90 -14.13 -0.43 -3.01
CA CYS A 90 -13.55 -1.59 -3.69
C CYS A 90 -14.65 -2.35 -4.45
N THR A 91 -14.30 -2.98 -5.56
CA THR A 91 -15.22 -3.82 -6.37
C THR A 91 -15.82 -4.99 -5.59
N CYS A 92 -15.21 -5.41 -4.47
CA CYS A 92 -15.77 -6.41 -3.56
C CYS A 92 -16.85 -5.86 -2.61
N GLY A 93 -17.11 -4.55 -2.65
CA GLY A 93 -18.01 -3.83 -1.73
C GLY A 93 -17.36 -3.39 -0.41
N GLY A 94 -16.04 -3.51 -0.27
CA GLY A 94 -15.27 -2.98 0.86
C GLY A 94 -14.84 -1.54 0.69
N THR A 95 -14.18 -0.98 1.69
CA THR A 95 -13.62 0.38 1.67
C THR A 95 -12.10 0.33 1.75
N PHE A 96 -11.44 1.22 1.03
CA PHE A 96 -9.99 1.40 1.12
C PHE A 96 -9.66 2.23 2.36
N ARG A 97 -8.76 1.72 3.20
CA ARG A 97 -8.28 2.37 4.43
C ARG A 97 -6.76 2.36 4.48
N TYR A 98 -6.19 3.39 5.07
CA TYR A 98 -4.76 3.46 5.33
C TYR A 98 -4.32 2.39 6.35
N ASP A 99 -5.11 2.23 7.40
CA ASP A 99 -4.88 1.30 8.53
C ASP A 99 -5.51 -0.10 8.31
N ALA A 100 -6.04 -0.38 7.11
CA ALA A 100 -6.61 -1.69 6.82
C ALA A 100 -5.56 -2.81 6.94
N PRO A 101 -5.96 -3.99 7.43
CA PRO A 101 -5.05 -5.11 7.54
C PRO A 101 -4.61 -5.58 6.16
N ARG A 102 -3.36 -6.04 6.05
CA ARG A 102 -2.89 -6.70 4.83
C ARG A 102 -3.42 -8.14 4.86
N ARG A 103 -4.01 -8.59 3.76
CA ARG A 103 -4.74 -9.86 3.68
C ARG A 103 -4.05 -10.84 2.76
N CYS A 104 -4.14 -12.12 3.08
CA CYS A 104 -3.58 -13.18 2.26
C CYS A 104 -4.23 -13.24 0.87
N PHE A 105 -3.45 -13.29 -0.20
CA PHE A 105 -3.94 -13.39 -1.59
C PHE A 105 -4.72 -14.67 -1.93
N THR A 106 -4.64 -15.69 -1.06
CA THR A 106 -5.34 -16.98 -1.26
C THR A 106 -6.61 -17.09 -0.44
N CYS A 107 -6.55 -16.88 0.89
CA CYS A 107 -7.69 -17.12 1.78
C CYS A 107 -8.36 -15.83 2.30
N PHE A 108 -7.80 -14.66 1.97
CA PHE A 108 -8.28 -13.32 2.34
C PHE A 108 -8.30 -13.04 3.85
N ALA A 109 -7.83 -13.96 4.67
CA ALA A 109 -7.63 -13.74 6.10
C ALA A 109 -6.63 -12.59 6.32
N PRO A 110 -6.83 -11.76 7.35
CA PRO A 110 -5.83 -10.79 7.81
C PRO A 110 -4.51 -11.49 8.14
N VAL A 111 -3.40 -10.84 7.78
CA VAL A 111 -2.03 -11.33 8.00
C VAL A 111 -1.23 -10.32 8.82
N ILE A 112 -1.27 -9.03 8.44
CA ILE A 112 -0.64 -7.93 9.19
C ILE A 112 -1.77 -7.06 9.73
N THR A 113 -1.82 -6.87 11.06
CA THR A 113 -2.97 -6.25 11.76
C THR A 113 -2.61 -5.26 12.87
N ASP A 114 -1.41 -5.37 13.42
CA ASP A 114 -0.92 -4.68 14.61
C ASP A 114 -0.27 -3.33 14.29
N ASP A 115 0.55 -3.27 13.25
CA ASP A 115 1.02 -2.02 12.66
C ASP A 115 1.15 -2.20 11.14
N PRO A 116 0.03 -2.10 10.40
CA PRO A 116 0.06 -2.37 8.98
C PRO A 116 0.70 -1.21 8.20
N ASN A 117 0.95 -0.05 8.82
CA ASN A 117 1.44 1.14 8.13
C ASN A 117 2.87 0.93 7.61
N GLY A 118 3.12 1.35 6.37
CA GLY A 118 4.46 1.24 5.77
C GLY A 118 4.93 -0.20 5.57
N VAL A 119 4.02 -1.18 5.57
CA VAL A 119 4.33 -2.59 5.27
C VAL A 119 3.38 -3.11 4.22
N ASP A 120 3.93 -3.82 3.23
CA ASP A 120 3.21 -4.39 2.11
C ASP A 120 3.40 -5.91 2.04
N LEU A 121 2.46 -6.57 1.36
CA LEU A 121 2.54 -7.99 1.04
C LEU A 121 2.66 -8.18 -0.47
N TYR A 122 3.50 -9.14 -0.85
CA TYR A 122 3.72 -9.57 -2.22
C TYR A 122 3.56 -11.10 -2.34
N PRO A 123 3.23 -11.62 -3.54
CA PRO A 123 3.04 -13.05 -3.77
C PRO A 123 4.36 -13.80 -3.84
N ASP A 124 5.47 -13.07 -3.96
CA ASP A 124 6.82 -13.55 -4.17
C ASP A 124 7.81 -12.53 -3.59
N GLU A 125 9.07 -12.91 -3.46
CA GLU A 125 10.14 -11.95 -3.16
C GLU A 125 10.11 -10.80 -4.17
N ASP A 126 10.11 -9.57 -3.66
CA ASP A 126 10.20 -8.39 -4.50
C ASP A 126 11.64 -8.29 -5.01
N VAL A 127 11.77 -8.27 -6.33
CA VAL A 127 13.08 -8.43 -6.99
C VAL A 127 13.50 -7.09 -7.58
N PHE A 128 13.31 -6.00 -6.83
CA PHE A 128 13.70 -4.65 -7.24
C PHE A 128 15.17 -4.58 -7.73
N GLU A 129 16.02 -5.53 -7.33
CA GLU A 129 17.43 -5.58 -7.68
C GLU A 129 17.83 -6.63 -8.75
N GLN A 130 16.97 -7.57 -9.15
CA GLN A 130 17.32 -8.58 -10.17
C GLN A 130 16.27 -8.71 -11.28
N GLU A 131 16.75 -8.85 -12.51
CA GLU A 131 15.89 -9.06 -13.67
C GLU A 131 15.05 -10.34 -13.51
N LEU A 132 13.73 -10.17 -13.53
CA LEU A 132 12.80 -11.29 -13.48
C LEU A 132 12.85 -12.08 -14.79
N ASP A 133 12.85 -13.43 -14.69
CA ASP A 133 12.60 -14.25 -15.87
C ASP A 133 11.17 -14.02 -16.41
N ALA A 134 10.96 -14.30 -17.69
CA ALA A 134 9.69 -14.02 -18.37
C ALA A 134 8.46 -14.68 -17.70
N LYS A 135 8.61 -15.86 -17.07
CA LYS A 135 7.50 -16.54 -16.39
C LYS A 135 7.18 -15.88 -15.07
N ARG A 136 8.20 -15.43 -14.33
CA ARG A 136 8.02 -14.67 -13.09
C ARG A 136 7.37 -13.31 -13.39
N GLN A 137 7.84 -12.62 -14.43
CA GLN A 137 7.26 -11.35 -14.87
C GLN A 137 5.77 -11.50 -15.21
N GLU A 138 5.39 -12.51 -16.02
CA GLU A 138 3.98 -12.75 -16.36
C GLU A 138 3.12 -13.04 -15.12
N ARG A 139 3.67 -13.79 -14.16
CA ARG A 139 2.97 -14.08 -12.90
C ARG A 139 2.77 -12.82 -12.06
N LEU A 140 3.77 -11.95 -11.99
CA LEU A 140 3.71 -10.69 -11.26
C LEU A 140 2.67 -9.75 -11.88
N GLU A 141 2.69 -9.57 -13.20
CA GLU A 141 1.71 -8.74 -13.92
C GLU A 141 0.28 -9.22 -13.71
N ARG A 142 0.05 -10.54 -13.77
CA ARG A 142 -1.25 -11.14 -13.50
C ARG A 142 -1.71 -10.89 -12.07
N TRP A 143 -0.78 -11.03 -11.12
CA TRP A 143 -1.08 -10.76 -9.71
C TRP A 143 -1.37 -9.26 -9.48
N GLN A 144 -0.60 -8.35 -10.07
CA GLN A 144 -0.80 -6.90 -9.99
C GLN A 144 -2.17 -6.52 -10.57
N ALA A 145 -2.52 -7.05 -11.75
CA ALA A 145 -3.84 -6.82 -12.34
C ALA A 145 -5.01 -7.29 -11.45
N GLN A 146 -4.78 -8.33 -10.63
CA GLN A 146 -5.80 -8.89 -9.75
C GLN A 146 -5.90 -8.17 -8.41
N PHE A 147 -4.78 -7.80 -7.79
CA PHE A 147 -4.72 -7.31 -6.41
C PHE A 147 -4.23 -5.88 -6.24
N CYS A 148 -3.62 -5.30 -7.27
CA CYS A 148 -3.20 -3.90 -7.30
C CYS A 148 -3.81 -3.19 -8.53
N PRO A 149 -5.14 -3.26 -8.74
CA PRO A 149 -5.75 -2.53 -9.84
C PRO A 149 -5.48 -1.04 -9.62
N ASN A 150 -4.95 -0.37 -10.63
CA ASN A 150 -4.84 1.08 -10.67
C ASN A 150 -5.93 1.64 -11.60
N PRO A 151 -7.21 1.67 -11.18
CA PRO A 151 -8.27 2.14 -12.04
C PRO A 151 -8.15 3.65 -12.19
N GLU A 152 -8.22 4.12 -13.45
CA GLU A 152 -8.20 5.54 -13.80
C GLU A 152 -9.29 6.35 -13.06
N ASN A 153 -10.39 5.69 -12.66
CA ASN A 153 -11.52 6.31 -11.97
C ASN A 153 -11.60 5.94 -10.47
N LYS A 154 -10.47 5.76 -9.78
CA LYS A 154 -10.47 5.44 -8.33
C LYS A 154 -11.00 6.55 -7.43
N TRP A 155 -11.04 7.79 -7.90
CA TRP A 155 -11.55 8.94 -7.16
C TRP A 155 -13.06 9.13 -7.34
N LYS A 156 -13.72 9.60 -6.30
CA LYS A 156 -15.07 10.17 -6.38
C LYS A 156 -14.97 11.58 -6.96
N PRO A 157 -15.98 12.04 -7.72
CA PRO A 157 -16.03 13.43 -8.14
C PRO A 157 -15.98 14.34 -6.91
N LEU A 158 -15.04 15.28 -6.91
CA LEU A 158 -15.04 16.38 -5.93
C LEU A 158 -16.34 17.16 -6.14
N SER A 159 -17.23 17.10 -5.16
CA SER A 159 -18.50 17.83 -5.22
C SER A 159 -18.18 19.33 -5.17
N LYS A 160 -18.72 20.10 -6.13
CA LYS A 160 -18.57 21.56 -6.19
C LYS A 160 -19.31 22.27 -5.07
#